data_AF-A0A9X9X3V8-F1
#
_entry.id   AF-A0A9X9X3V8-F1
#
_cell.length_a   1.000
_cell.length_b   1.000
_cell.length_c   1.000
_cell.angle_alpha   90.00
_cell.angle_beta   90.00
_cell.angle_gamma   90.00
#
_symmetry.space_group_name_H-M   'P 1'
#
loop_
_entity.id
_entity.type
_entity.pdbx_description
1 polymer ?
#
loop_
_entity_poly.entity_id
_entity_poly.type
_entity_poly.pdbx_seq_one_letter_code
_entity_poly.pdbx_strand_id
1 'polypeptide(L)'
;APGAPAAAAGAPRALRTRDDAIRQLEDIADFFRRTEPHSPLAFTLDDAVRRARMPLPDLLAEILPDAGARRAMLTTLGIRVPE
;
A
#
# COMPACT_ATOMS: atom_id res chain seq x y z
N ALA A 1 -9.86 40.45 -4.95
CA ALA A 1 -10.61 39.26 -4.47
C ALA A 1 -9.89 38.71 -3.26
N PRO A 2 -10.58 38.36 -2.16
CA PRO A 2 -9.94 37.87 -0.94
C PRO A 2 -9.45 36.44 -1.15
N GLY A 3 -8.26 36.14 -0.62
CA GLY A 3 -7.56 34.87 -0.78
C GLY A 3 -8.35 33.69 -0.21
N ALA A 4 -8.33 32.58 -0.94
CA ALA A 4 -8.83 31.29 -0.48
C ALA A 4 -8.10 30.87 0.80
N PRO A 5 -8.78 30.23 1.77
CA PRO A 5 -8.11 29.75 2.95
C PRO A 5 -7.15 28.65 2.52
N ALA A 6 -5.85 28.86 2.75
CA ALA A 6 -4.88 27.78 2.74
C ALA A 6 -5.39 26.76 3.76
N ALA A 7 -5.82 25.59 3.27
CA ALA A 7 -6.26 24.49 4.11
C ALA A 7 -5.22 24.32 5.21
N ALA A 8 -5.63 24.49 6.47
CA ALA A 8 -4.78 24.25 7.61
C ALA A 8 -4.13 22.89 7.40
N ALA A 9 -2.81 22.88 7.21
CA ALA A 9 -2.02 21.66 7.17
C ALA A 9 -2.16 21.03 8.56
N GLY A 10 -3.22 20.25 8.70
CA GLY A 10 -3.67 19.68 9.96
C GLY A 10 -2.57 18.82 10.53
N ALA A 11 -2.44 18.87 11.85
CA ALA A 11 -1.56 17.99 12.60
C ALA A 11 -1.63 16.55 12.05
N PRO A 12 -0.50 15.82 12.01
CA PRO A 12 -0.46 14.47 11.47
C PRO A 12 -1.60 13.66 12.09
N ARG A 13 -2.47 13.10 11.23
CA ARG A 13 -3.60 12.29 11.67
C ARG A 13 -3.06 11.21 12.59
N ALA A 14 -3.54 11.17 13.83
CA ALA A 14 -3.09 10.18 14.79
C ALA A 14 -3.35 8.77 14.22
N LEU A 15 -2.29 7.98 14.07
CA LEU A 15 -2.35 6.61 13.56
C LEU A 15 -2.91 5.70 14.66
N ARG A 16 -4.21 5.41 14.59
CA ARG A 16 -4.91 4.57 15.58
C ARG A 16 -5.24 3.19 15.03
N THR A 17 -5.50 3.12 13.72
CA THR A 17 -5.89 1.89 13.04
C THR A 17 -5.02 1.65 11.82
N ARG A 18 -5.03 0.40 11.35
CA ARG A 18 -4.39 0.01 10.09
C ARG A 18 -4.93 0.83 8.91
N ASP A 19 -6.23 1.04 8.85
CA ASP A 19 -6.86 1.85 7.81
C ASP A 19 -6.43 3.33 7.88
N ASP A 20 -6.15 3.88 9.06
CA ASP A 20 -5.61 5.24 9.16
C ASP A 20 -4.22 5.33 8.51
N ALA A 21 -3.36 4.33 8.73
CA ALA A 21 -2.04 4.28 8.12
C ALA A 21 -2.12 4.15 6.59
N ILE A 22 -3.03 3.29 6.09
CA ILE A 22 -3.23 3.11 4.65
C ILE A 22 -3.74 4.40 4.00
N ARG A 23 -4.71 5.10 4.63
CA ARG A 23 -5.19 6.41 4.14
C ARG A 23 -4.09 7.46 4.09
N GLN A 24 -3.20 7.47 5.10
CA GLN A 24 -2.08 8.41 5.09
C GLN A 24 -1.09 8.11 3.95
N LEU A 25 -0.88 6.83 3.60
CA LEU A 25 -0.08 6.45 2.43
C LEU A 25 -0.74 6.91 1.12
N GLU A 26 -2.07 6.81 1.02
CA GLU A 26 -2.85 7.36 -0.11
C GLU A 26 -2.63 8.87 -0.24
N ASP A 27 -2.76 9.64 0.85
CA ASP A 27 -2.53 11.09 0.86
C ASP A 27 -1.11 11.47 0.41
N ILE A 28 -0.10 10.67 0.79
CA ILE A 28 1.30 10.86 0.36
C ILE A 28 1.47 10.52 -1.12
N ALA A 29 0.88 9.43 -1.62
CA ALA A 29 0.93 9.07 -3.03
C ALA A 29 0.30 10.16 -3.90
N ASP A 30 -0.85 10.69 -3.48
CA ASP A 30 -1.54 11.82 -4.10
C ASP A 30 -0.66 13.07 -4.17
N PHE A 31 0.11 13.35 -3.11
CA PHE A 31 1.06 14.46 -3.10
C PHE A 31 2.12 14.28 -4.19
N PHE A 32 2.79 13.12 -4.23
CA PHE A 32 3.81 12.83 -5.25
C PHE A 32 3.25 12.89 -6.67
N ARG A 33 2.03 12.39 -6.92
CA ARG A 33 1.41 12.49 -8.26
C ARG A 33 1.21 13.93 -8.72
N ARG A 34 0.93 14.85 -7.80
CA ARG A 34 0.73 16.27 -8.12
C ARG A 34 2.06 17.02 -8.27
N THR A 35 3.06 16.72 -7.43
CA THR A 35 4.32 17.47 -7.39
C THR A 35 5.40 16.90 -8.30
N GLU A 36 5.42 15.58 -8.47
CA GLU A 36 6.39 14.84 -9.27
C GLU A 36 5.68 13.69 -10.03
N PRO A 37 4.93 13.98 -11.12
CA PRO A 37 4.07 13.00 -11.80
C PRO A 37 4.80 11.76 -12.33
N HIS A 38 6.10 11.87 -12.55
CA HIS A 38 6.96 10.78 -13.05
C HIS A 38 7.80 10.14 -11.95
N SER A 39 7.58 10.49 -10.69
CA SER A 39 8.30 9.89 -9.58
C SER A 39 7.89 8.42 -9.41
N PRO A 40 8.85 7.48 -9.33
CA PRO A 40 8.54 6.08 -9.05
C PRO A 40 7.90 5.89 -7.67
N LEU A 41 8.03 6.87 -6.75
CA LEU A 41 7.44 6.79 -5.42
C LEU A 41 5.92 6.83 -5.44
N ALA A 42 5.30 7.62 -6.31
CA ALA A 42 3.84 7.65 -6.43
C ALA A 42 3.29 6.26 -6.76
N PHE A 43 3.85 5.63 -7.81
CA PHE A 43 3.49 4.28 -8.22
C PHE A 43 3.78 3.23 -7.14
N THR A 44 4.93 3.32 -6.48
CA THR A 44 5.32 2.38 -5.43
C THR A 44 4.37 2.45 -4.23
N LEU A 45 3.94 3.65 -3.83
CA LEU A 45 3.00 3.85 -2.73
C LEU A 45 1.60 3.37 -3.10
N ASP A 46 1.14 3.62 -4.33
CA ASP A 46 -0.13 3.10 -4.83
C ASP A 46 -0.15 1.55 -4.80
N ASP A 47 0.92 0.91 -5.26
CA ASP A 47 1.06 -0.54 -5.18
C ASP A 47 1.12 -1.04 -3.74
N ALA A 48 1.82 -0.32 -2.84
CA ALA A 48 1.87 -0.67 -1.43
C ALA A 48 0.49 -0.59 -0.77
N VAL A 49 -0.31 0.45 -1.07
CA VAL A 49 -1.69 0.61 -0.59
C VAL A 49 -2.57 -0.54 -1.10
N ARG A 50 -2.49 -0.85 -2.40
CA ARG A 50 -3.24 -1.97 -3.00
C ARG A 50 -2.86 -3.30 -2.34
N ARG A 51 -1.57 -3.57 -2.16
CA ARG A 51 -1.05 -4.77 -1.49
C ARG A 51 -1.44 -4.85 -0.02
N ALA A 52 -1.49 -3.73 0.69
CA ALA A 52 -1.97 -3.69 2.06
C ALA A 52 -3.44 -4.11 2.16
N ARG A 53 -4.26 -3.98 1.12
CA ARG A 53 -5.67 -4.40 1.16
C ARG A 53 -5.89 -5.85 0.68
N MET A 54 -4.88 -6.51 0.12
CA MET A 54 -5.03 -7.87 -0.40
C MET A 54 -5.03 -8.95 0.71
N PRO A 55 -5.82 -10.01 0.53
CA PRO A 55 -5.62 -11.26 1.25
C PRO A 55 -4.20 -11.81 1.05
N LEU A 56 -3.66 -12.47 2.07
CA LEU A 56 -2.31 -13.02 2.01
C LEU A 56 -2.08 -14.00 0.83
N PRO A 57 -3.02 -14.90 0.45
CA PRO A 57 -2.81 -15.78 -0.69
C PRO A 57 -2.61 -15.03 -2.01
N ASP A 58 -3.40 -13.97 -2.24
CA ASP A 58 -3.34 -13.15 -3.44
C ASP A 58 -2.03 -12.35 -3.47
N LEU A 59 -1.64 -11.78 -2.33
CA LEU A 59 -0.36 -11.09 -2.18
C LEU A 59 0.82 -12.02 -2.49
N LEU A 60 0.80 -13.25 -1.98
CA LEU A 60 1.87 -14.23 -2.24
C LEU A 60 1.90 -14.67 -3.70
N ALA A 61 0.74 -14.81 -4.36
CA ALA A 61 0.68 -15.12 -5.78
C ALA A 61 1.27 -13.99 -6.64
N GLU A 62 1.10 -12.73 -6.23
CA GLU A 62 1.70 -11.59 -6.91
C GLU A 62 3.21 -11.46 -6.65
N ILE A 63 3.65 -11.55 -5.39
CA ILE A 63 5.07 -11.39 -5.01
C ILE A 63 5.91 -12.56 -5.51
N LEU A 64 5.36 -13.78 -5.46
CA LEU A 64 6.03 -15.00 -5.89
C LEU A 64 5.15 -15.72 -6.93
N PRO A 65 5.24 -15.33 -8.21
CA PRO A 65 4.39 -15.88 -9.28
C PRO A 65 4.57 -17.39 -9.47
N ASP A 66 5.79 -17.88 -9.29
CA ASP A 66 6.10 -19.30 -9.43
C ASP A 66 5.37 -20.14 -8.37
N ALA A 67 4.41 -20.94 -8.84
CA ALA A 67 3.55 -21.73 -7.96
C ALA A 67 4.33 -22.83 -7.21
N GLY A 68 5.40 -23.37 -7.80
CA GLY A 68 6.25 -24.38 -7.18
C GLY A 68 7.02 -23.83 -5.98
N ALA A 69 7.73 -22.72 -6.18
CA ALA A 69 8.45 -21.98 -5.15
C ALA A 69 7.52 -21.51 -4.03
N ARG A 70 6.33 -21.02 -4.38
CA ARG A 70 5.32 -20.59 -3.39
C ARG A 70 4.82 -21.76 -2.54
N ARG A 71 4.54 -22.93 -3.14
CA ARG A 71 4.15 -24.15 -2.40
C ARG A 71 5.28 -24.64 -1.50
N ALA A 72 6.52 -24.65 -1.99
CA ALA A 72 7.70 -25.06 -1.22
C ALA A 72 7.92 -24.15 0.01
N MET A 73 7.80 -22.84 -0.17
CA MET A 73 7.88 -21.85 0.92
C MET A 73 6.79 -22.09 1.98
N LEU A 74 5.52 -22.21 1.56
CA LEU A 74 4.40 -22.40 2.49
C LEU A 74 4.52 -23.73 3.26
N THR A 75 4.98 -24.78 2.58
CA THR A 75 5.26 -26.09 3.20
C THR A 75 6.37 -25.98 4.25
N THR A 76 7.46 -25.26 3.95
CA THR A 76 8.55 -24.99 4.90
C THR A 76 8.07 -24.23 6.13
N LEU A 77 7.11 -23.33 5.96
CA LEU A 77 6.47 -22.57 7.05
C LEU A 77 5.40 -23.37 7.81
N GLY A 78 5.14 -24.63 7.45
CA GLY A 78 4.12 -25.49 8.07
C GLY A 78 2.67 -25.14 7.69
N ILE A 79 2.48 -24.29 6.68
CA ILE A 79 1.16 -23.85 6.19
C ILE A 79 0.70 -24.83 5.11
N ARG A 80 -0.40 -25.54 5.35
CA ARG A 80 -1.01 -26.40 4.33
C ARG A 80 -1.82 -25.53 3.38
N VAL A 81 -1.44 -25.53 2.11
CA VAL A 81 -2.26 -24.95 1.05
C VAL A 81 -3.36 -25.95 0.74
N PRO A 82 -4.66 -25.62 0.96
CA PRO A 82 -5.74 -26.46 0.47
C PRO A 82 -5.66 -26.52 -1.06
N GLU A 83 -5.81 -27.74 -1.61
CA GLU A 83 -5.81 -27.99 -3.06
C GLU A 83 -6.96 -27.26 -3.77
#